data_AF-A0A820KQY4-F1
#
_entry.id   AF-A0A820KQY4-F1
#
_cell.length_a   1.000
_cell.length_b   1.000
_cell.length_c   1.000
_cell.angle_alpha   90.00
_cell.angle_beta   90.00
_cell.angle_gamma   90.00
#
_symmetry.space_group_name_H-M   'P 1'
#
loop_
_entity.id
_entity.type
_entity.pdbx_description
1 polymer ?
#
loop_
_entity_poly.entity_id
_entity_poly.type
_entity_poly.pdbx_seq_one_letter_code
_entity_poly.pdbx_strand_id
1 'polypeptide(L)'
;MCELLDLFISSIGKIDDEQRQCFRTFALSILQFEITMAPLVGKLLMKLARSRDDLEEMLTVFQSSLSPVYFEHIIINLESYLNANDGSCPYVQQLNIEEKFDFAQWCINKMNVPLFVFDLLKNQIFNKASIDKQQCQILLRQMRQSQNLLLRQKALQYNVPWKQDGTMNNDN
;
A
#
# COMPACT_ATOMS: atom_id res chain seq x y z
N MET A 1 13.68 -15.08 16.28
CA MET A 1 13.22 -13.68 16.13
C MET A 1 11.93 -13.59 15.32
N CYS A 2 11.74 -14.38 14.25
CA CYS A 2 10.47 -14.43 13.48
C CYS A 2 9.25 -14.91 14.29
N GLU A 3 9.39 -15.96 15.11
CA GLU A 3 8.25 -16.50 15.89
C GLU A 3 7.65 -15.49 16.87
N LEU A 4 8.49 -14.69 17.53
CA LEU A 4 8.06 -13.67 18.49
C LEU A 4 7.33 -12.51 17.78
N LEU A 5 7.80 -12.14 16.58
CA LEU A 5 7.15 -11.14 15.74
C LEU A 5 5.77 -11.64 15.28
N ASP A 6 5.69 -12.89 14.84
CA ASP A 6 4.43 -13.52 14.40
C ASP A 6 3.44 -13.66 15.56
N LEU A 7 3.93 -13.92 16.77
CA LEU A 7 3.13 -13.96 17.99
C LEU A 7 2.61 -12.57 18.37
N PHE A 8 3.45 -11.53 18.29
CA PHE A 8 3.03 -10.14 18.48
C PHE A 8 2.02 -9.72 17.42
N ILE A 9 2.28 -10.04 16.16
CA ILE A 9 1.39 -9.80 15.01
C ILE A 9 0.02 -10.46 15.23
N SER A 10 -0.01 -11.72 15.67
CA SER A 10 -1.24 -12.47 15.92
C SER A 10 -2.02 -11.92 17.12
N SER A 11 -1.30 -11.43 18.13
CA SER A 11 -1.90 -10.84 19.34
C SER A 11 -2.42 -9.43 19.09
N ILE A 12 -1.72 -8.63 18.27
CA ILE A 12 -2.08 -7.23 18.00
C ILE A 12 -3.39 -7.13 17.19
N GLY A 13 -3.70 -8.12 16.35
CA GLY A 13 -4.99 -8.18 15.64
C GLY A 13 -6.20 -8.38 16.56
N LYS A 14 -6.00 -8.78 17.82
CA LYS A 14 -7.05 -9.10 18.79
C LYS A 14 -7.29 -8.01 19.83
N ILE A 15 -6.55 -6.90 19.77
CA ILE A 15 -6.66 -5.82 20.77
C ILE A 15 -7.87 -4.91 20.47
N ASP A 16 -8.48 -4.37 21.53
CA ASP A 16 -9.63 -3.46 21.44
C ASP A 16 -9.25 -2.07 20.87
N ASP A 17 -10.21 -1.15 20.75
CA ASP A 17 -9.97 0.19 20.17
C ASP A 17 -9.06 1.06 21.08
N GLU A 18 -9.19 0.97 22.40
CA GLU A 18 -8.39 1.74 23.35
C GLU A 18 -6.92 1.28 23.34
N GLN A 19 -6.69 -0.04 23.37
CA GLN A 19 -5.36 -0.64 23.28
C GLN A 19 -4.68 -0.33 21.95
N ARG A 20 -5.46 -0.26 20.86
CA ARG A 20 -4.98 0.18 19.54
C ARG A 20 -4.46 1.61 19.59
N GLN A 21 -5.21 2.52 20.21
CA GLN A 21 -4.80 3.90 20.34
C GLN A 21 -3.53 4.03 21.18
N CYS A 22 -3.44 3.32 22.31
CA CYS A 22 -2.23 3.27 23.13
C CYS A 22 -1.03 2.71 22.34
N PHE A 23 -1.22 1.64 21.56
CA PHE A 23 -0.15 1.09 20.73
C PHE A 23 0.30 2.08 19.66
N ARG A 24 -0.63 2.79 19.01
CA ARG A 24 -0.29 3.85 18.05
C ARG A 24 0.58 4.90 18.73
N THR A 25 0.12 5.49 19.85
CA THR A 25 0.90 6.49 20.58
C THR A 25 2.29 5.97 20.96
N PHE A 26 2.40 4.73 21.43
CA PHE A 26 3.68 4.10 21.77
C PHE A 26 4.60 3.89 20.56
N ALA A 27 4.05 3.37 19.46
CA ALA A 27 4.76 3.19 18.20
C ALA A 27 5.31 4.51 17.67
N LEU A 28 4.52 5.58 17.75
CA LEU A 28 4.92 6.94 17.39
C LEU A 28 6.08 7.43 18.29
N SER A 29 5.99 7.21 19.60
CA SER A 29 7.08 7.55 20.52
C SER A 29 8.36 6.77 20.22
N ILE A 30 8.30 5.48 19.90
CA ILE A 30 9.47 4.69 19.53
C ILE A 30 10.21 5.32 18.34
N LEU A 31 9.48 5.76 17.30
CA LEU A 31 10.10 6.34 16.10
C LEU A 31 10.84 7.65 16.39
N GLN A 32 10.46 8.38 17.45
CA GLN A 32 11.16 9.59 17.88
C GLN A 32 12.50 9.28 18.58
N PHE A 33 12.60 8.13 19.26
CA PHE A 33 13.81 7.75 19.99
C PHE A 33 14.73 6.83 19.18
N GLU A 34 14.19 5.95 18.35
CA GLU A 34 14.94 4.92 17.62
C GLU A 34 14.35 4.65 16.23
N ILE A 35 14.88 5.36 15.22
CA ILE A 35 14.40 5.26 13.84
C ILE A 35 14.62 3.87 13.22
N THR A 36 15.58 3.08 13.72
CA THR A 36 15.85 1.73 13.18
C THR A 36 14.70 0.75 13.39
N MET A 37 13.77 1.05 14.29
CA MET A 37 12.56 0.26 14.54
C MET A 37 11.44 0.53 13.51
N ALA A 38 11.60 1.50 12.62
CA ALA A 38 10.59 1.86 11.62
C ALA A 38 10.03 0.68 10.79
N PRO A 39 10.84 -0.28 10.30
CA PRO A 39 10.31 -1.42 9.57
C PRO A 39 9.37 -2.29 10.40
N LEU A 40 9.69 -2.49 11.69
CA LEU A 40 8.87 -3.31 12.59
C LEU A 40 7.59 -2.56 12.97
N VAL A 41 7.73 -1.30 13.38
CA VAL A 41 6.60 -0.44 13.75
C VAL A 41 5.62 -0.32 12.58
N GLY A 42 6.12 -0.11 11.36
CA GLY A 42 5.27 0.02 10.18
C GLY A 42 4.44 -1.24 9.92
N LYS A 43 5.04 -2.43 10.07
CA LYS A 43 4.31 -3.70 9.90
C LYS A 43 3.20 -3.87 10.94
N LEU A 44 3.47 -3.49 12.19
CA LEU A 44 2.48 -3.59 13.28
C LEU A 44 1.35 -2.58 13.07
N LEU A 45 1.67 -1.34 12.71
CA LEU A 45 0.67 -0.31 12.40
C LEU A 45 -0.19 -0.68 11.19
N MET A 46 0.40 -1.24 10.13
CA MET A 46 -0.33 -1.75 8.96
C MET A 46 -1.39 -2.80 9.35
N LYS A 47 -1.10 -3.67 10.33
CA LYS A 47 -2.04 -4.68 10.81
C LYS A 47 -3.14 -4.14 11.71
N LEU A 48 -2.96 -2.94 12.24
CA LEU A 48 -3.93 -2.27 13.10
C LEU A 48 -4.79 -1.24 12.37
N ALA A 49 -4.42 -0.88 11.14
CA ALA A 49 -5.16 0.07 10.33
C ALA A 49 -6.51 -0.51 9.91
N ARG A 50 -7.60 0.12 10.34
CA ARG A 50 -9.00 -0.21 10.02
C ARG A 50 -9.71 0.92 9.27
N SER A 51 -9.08 2.09 9.16
CA SER A 51 -9.57 3.24 8.41
C SER A 51 -8.49 3.81 7.49
N ARG A 52 -8.91 4.69 6.57
CA ARG A 52 -7.98 5.50 5.77
C ARG A 52 -7.15 6.42 6.66
N ASP A 53 -7.79 7.02 7.66
CA ASP A 53 -7.17 8.00 8.56
C ASP A 53 -6.02 7.35 9.35
N ASP A 54 -6.16 6.08 9.72
CA ASP A 54 -5.09 5.31 10.37
C ASP A 54 -3.83 5.19 9.50
N LEU A 55 -4.01 4.94 8.20
CA LEU A 55 -2.91 4.84 7.25
C LEU A 55 -2.31 6.23 6.95
N GLU A 56 -3.15 7.26 6.84
CA GLU A 56 -2.72 8.64 6.64
C GLU A 56 -1.82 9.11 7.78
N GLU A 57 -2.25 8.91 9.02
CA GLU A 57 -1.48 9.26 10.21
C GLU A 57 -0.13 8.53 10.23
N MET A 58 -0.15 7.21 10.01
CA MET A 58 1.06 6.38 9.95
C MET A 58 2.05 6.88 8.89
N LEU A 59 1.58 7.10 7.67
CA LEU A 59 2.42 7.55 6.55
C LEU A 59 2.99 8.94 6.79
N THR A 60 2.17 9.86 7.32
CA THR A 60 2.58 11.22 7.69
C THR A 60 3.69 11.21 8.74
N VAL A 61 3.57 10.34 9.75
CA VAL A 61 4.58 10.21 10.79
C VAL A 61 5.88 9.68 10.21
N PHE A 62 5.83 8.60 9.42
CA PHE A 62 7.04 8.08 8.80
C PHE A 62 7.72 9.11 7.89
N GLN A 63 6.93 9.86 7.13
CA GLN A 63 7.47 10.88 6.23
C GLN A 63 8.11 12.05 6.97
N SER A 64 7.54 12.45 8.12
CA SER A 64 8.07 13.55 8.95
C SER A 64 9.22 13.14 9.86
N SER A 65 9.30 11.86 10.24
CA SER A 65 10.28 11.35 11.22
C SER A 65 11.51 10.72 10.58
N LEU A 66 11.44 10.31 9.31
CA LEU A 66 12.52 9.61 8.62
C LEU A 66 13.13 10.46 7.51
N SER A 67 14.40 10.22 7.19
CA SER A 67 14.99 10.82 6.00
C SER A 67 14.28 10.32 4.73
N PRO A 68 14.20 11.12 3.65
CA PRO A 68 13.45 10.72 2.44
C PRO A 68 13.87 9.37 1.86
N VAL A 69 15.19 9.09 1.84
CA VAL A 69 15.74 7.82 1.35
C VAL A 69 15.30 6.65 2.22
N TYR A 70 15.33 6.82 3.54
CA TYR A 70 14.92 5.75 4.45
C TYR A 70 13.41 5.54 4.43
N PHE A 71 12.63 6.62 4.37
CA PHE A 71 11.18 6.57 4.18
C PHE A 71 10.80 5.76 2.93
N GLU A 72 11.42 6.03 1.78
CA GLU A 72 11.17 5.25 0.56
C GLU A 72 11.45 3.76 0.77
N HIS A 73 12.54 3.42 1.46
CA HIS A 73 12.86 2.03 1.80
C HIS A 73 11.78 1.38 2.69
N ILE A 74 11.27 2.10 3.69
CA ILE A 74 10.15 1.62 4.52
C ILE A 74 8.89 1.41 3.67
N ILE A 75 8.53 2.37 2.82
CA ILE A 75 7.33 2.26 1.97
C ILE A 75 7.38 1.05 1.04
N ILE A 76 8.54 0.77 0.41
CA ILE A 76 8.72 -0.41 -0.44
C ILE A 76 8.52 -1.70 0.37
N ASN A 77 9.02 -1.75 1.61
CA ASN A 77 8.82 -2.91 2.47
C ASN A 77 7.35 -3.09 2.87
N LEU A 78 6.63 -1.98 3.10
CA LEU A 78 5.23 -2.00 3.52
C LEU A 78 4.25 -2.24 2.36
N GLU A 79 4.61 -1.96 1.10
CA GLU A 79 3.72 -2.16 -0.06
C GLU A 79 3.18 -3.60 -0.13
N SER A 80 4.01 -4.57 0.26
CA SER A 80 3.65 -5.99 0.29
C SER A 80 2.45 -6.32 1.18
N TYR A 81 2.20 -5.51 2.22
CA TYR A 81 1.11 -5.69 3.18
C TYR A 81 -0.25 -5.20 2.65
N LEU A 82 -0.27 -4.53 1.50
CA LEU A 82 -1.52 -4.20 0.79
C LEU A 82 -2.04 -5.36 -0.05
N ASN A 83 -1.23 -6.40 -0.27
CA ASN A 83 -1.66 -7.59 -1.01
C ASN A 83 -2.54 -8.49 -0.14
N ALA A 84 -3.52 -9.16 -0.77
CA ALA A 84 -4.63 -9.87 -0.12
C ALA A 84 -4.27 -11.22 0.55
N ASN A 85 -3.14 -11.31 1.24
CA ASN A 85 -2.73 -12.52 1.97
C ASN A 85 -2.99 -12.40 3.48
N ASP A 86 -3.11 -13.53 4.18
CA ASP A 86 -3.26 -13.57 5.64
C ASP A 86 -2.12 -12.81 6.34
N GLY A 87 -2.45 -11.71 7.00
CA GLY A 87 -1.50 -10.79 7.62
C GLY A 87 -1.39 -9.39 6.97
N SER A 88 -2.19 -9.15 5.94
CA SER A 88 -2.42 -7.90 5.22
C SER A 88 -3.13 -6.81 6.05
N CYS A 89 -3.17 -5.58 5.55
CA CYS A 89 -3.82 -4.42 6.19
C CYS A 89 -5.35 -4.58 6.21
N PRO A 90 -6.00 -4.66 7.39
CA PRO A 90 -7.44 -4.91 7.50
C PRO A 90 -8.29 -3.89 6.73
N TYR A 91 -7.95 -2.60 6.82
CA TYR A 91 -8.63 -1.53 6.10
C TYR A 91 -8.67 -1.77 4.58
N VAL A 92 -7.57 -2.23 3.99
CA VAL A 92 -7.46 -2.41 2.53
C VAL A 92 -8.13 -3.71 2.08
N GLN A 93 -8.18 -4.71 2.95
CA GLN A 93 -8.82 -6.00 2.67
C GLN A 93 -10.34 -5.89 2.53
N GLN A 94 -10.98 -5.03 3.31
CA GLN A 94 -12.43 -4.80 3.24
C GLN A 94 -12.87 -3.97 2.03
N LEU A 95 -11.93 -3.27 1.36
CA LEU A 95 -12.25 -2.47 0.18
C LEU A 95 -12.57 -3.34 -1.03
N ASN A 96 -13.62 -2.98 -1.76
CA ASN A 96 -13.90 -3.52 -3.07
C ASN A 96 -12.90 -2.99 -4.14
N ILE A 97 -13.07 -3.40 -5.39
CA ILE A 97 -12.12 -3.04 -6.46
C ILE A 97 -12.17 -1.54 -6.80
N GLU A 98 -13.35 -0.92 -6.86
CA GLU A 98 -13.48 0.53 -7.07
C GLU A 98 -12.86 1.32 -5.90
N GLU A 99 -13.17 0.95 -4.66
CA GLU A 99 -12.64 1.60 -3.46
C GLU A 99 -11.11 1.47 -3.35
N LYS A 100 -10.54 0.33 -3.76
CA LYS A 100 -9.09 0.15 -3.85
C LYS A 100 -8.46 1.07 -4.90
N PHE A 101 -9.16 1.31 -5.99
CA PHE A 101 -8.70 2.26 -7.02
C PHE A 101 -8.74 3.69 -6.51
N ASP A 102 -9.82 4.10 -5.83
CA ASP A 102 -9.94 5.41 -5.19
C ASP A 102 -8.87 5.63 -4.11
N PHE A 103 -8.61 4.60 -3.28
CA PHE A 103 -7.53 4.61 -2.31
C PHE A 103 -6.16 4.81 -2.97
N ALA A 104 -5.88 4.10 -4.07
CA ALA A 104 -4.64 4.25 -4.80
C ALA A 104 -4.49 5.65 -5.41
N GLN A 105 -5.56 6.21 -5.97
CA GLN A 105 -5.56 7.60 -6.47
C GLN A 105 -5.29 8.60 -5.34
N TRP A 106 -5.87 8.40 -4.16
CA TRP A 106 -5.59 9.23 -2.99
C TRP A 106 -4.11 9.15 -2.57
N CYS A 107 -3.53 7.95 -2.49
CA CYS A 107 -2.10 7.78 -2.17
C CYS A 107 -1.18 8.49 -3.17
N ILE A 108 -1.54 8.48 -4.46
CA ILE A 108 -0.76 9.08 -5.53
C ILE A 108 -0.91 10.61 -5.53
N ASN A 109 -2.15 11.10 -5.50
CA ASN A 109 -2.46 12.52 -5.76
C ASN A 109 -2.47 13.39 -4.51
N LYS A 110 -2.84 12.83 -3.35
CA LYS A 110 -2.98 13.59 -2.10
C LYS A 110 -1.79 13.35 -1.19
N MET A 111 -1.43 12.09 -0.95
CA MET A 111 -0.31 11.75 -0.06
C MET A 111 1.05 11.79 -0.75
N ASN A 112 1.09 11.77 -2.08
CA ASN A 112 2.32 11.72 -2.86
C ASN A 112 3.25 10.54 -2.48
N VAL A 113 2.67 9.37 -2.22
CA VAL A 113 3.39 8.11 -1.92
C VAL A 113 3.08 7.01 -2.94
N PRO A 114 3.30 7.27 -4.24
CA PRO A 114 2.81 6.38 -5.31
C PRO A 114 3.45 4.98 -5.31
N LEU A 115 4.67 4.83 -4.75
CA LEU A 115 5.31 3.51 -4.59
C LEU A 115 4.50 2.58 -3.68
N PHE A 116 3.86 3.13 -2.64
CA PHE A 116 3.14 2.36 -1.64
C PHE A 116 2.04 1.49 -2.24
N VAL A 117 1.38 1.97 -3.29
CA VAL A 117 0.19 1.33 -3.88
C VAL A 117 0.45 0.68 -5.24
N PHE A 118 1.69 0.69 -5.75
CA PHE A 118 1.98 0.20 -7.09
C PHE A 118 1.64 -1.28 -7.25
N ASP A 119 2.08 -2.13 -6.32
CA ASP A 119 1.83 -3.57 -6.39
C ASP A 119 0.35 -3.92 -6.16
N LEU A 120 -0.37 -3.13 -5.35
CA LEU A 120 -1.82 -3.24 -5.21
C LEU A 120 -2.51 -3.01 -6.56
N LEU A 121 -2.17 -1.90 -7.24
CA LEU A 121 -2.70 -1.58 -8.56
C LEU A 121 -2.37 -2.66 -9.60
N LYS A 122 -1.11 -3.06 -9.66
CA LYS A 122 -0.57 -4.07 -10.58
C LYS A 122 -1.26 -5.42 -10.46
N ASN A 123 -1.43 -5.91 -9.23
CA ASN A 123 -1.86 -7.29 -8.98
C ASN A 123 -3.37 -7.42 -8.86
N GLN A 124 -4.05 -6.39 -8.35
CA GLN A 124 -5.48 -6.50 -7.99
C GLN A 124 -6.40 -5.64 -8.85
N ILE A 125 -5.91 -4.56 -9.47
CA ILE A 125 -6.80 -3.53 -10.04
C ILE A 125 -6.72 -3.44 -11.56
N PHE A 126 -5.53 -3.25 -12.15
CA PHE A 126 -5.40 -2.84 -13.56
C PHE A 126 -6.00 -3.80 -14.60
N ASN A 127 -6.19 -5.07 -14.25
CA ASN A 127 -6.79 -6.08 -15.14
C ASN A 127 -8.24 -6.43 -14.79
N LYS A 128 -8.91 -5.66 -13.91
CA LYS A 128 -10.30 -5.91 -13.54
C LYS A 128 -11.25 -5.22 -14.51
N ALA A 129 -12.28 -5.94 -14.94
CA ALA A 129 -13.26 -5.45 -15.91
C ALA A 129 -14.14 -4.30 -15.37
N SER A 130 -14.32 -4.20 -14.05
CA SER A 130 -15.11 -3.15 -13.41
C SER A 130 -14.44 -1.77 -13.42
N ILE A 131 -13.12 -1.72 -13.65
CA ILE A 131 -12.39 -0.46 -13.68
C ILE A 131 -12.29 0.05 -15.12
N ASP A 132 -12.53 1.34 -15.29
CA ASP A 132 -12.37 2.05 -16.56
C ASP A 132 -10.92 1.91 -17.09
N LYS A 133 -10.79 1.34 -18.29
CA LYS A 133 -9.52 1.13 -18.98
C LYS A 133 -8.78 2.46 -19.23
N GLN A 134 -9.47 3.54 -19.58
CA GLN A 134 -8.87 4.85 -19.78
C GLN A 134 -8.32 5.42 -18.47
N GLN A 135 -9.05 5.28 -17.36
CA GLN A 135 -8.55 5.73 -16.06
C GLN A 135 -7.30 4.95 -15.62
N CYS A 136 -7.27 3.64 -15.85
CA CYS A 136 -6.06 2.82 -15.64
C CYS A 136 -4.88 3.31 -16.47
N GLN A 137 -5.11 3.61 -17.76
CA GLN A 137 -4.07 4.12 -18.68
C GLN A 137 -3.50 5.45 -18.21
N ILE A 138 -4.37 6.37 -17.79
CA ILE A 138 -3.97 7.69 -17.27
C ILE A 138 -3.10 7.51 -16.04
N LEU A 139 -3.54 6.69 -15.07
CA LEU A 139 -2.79 6.46 -13.84
C LEU A 139 -1.43 5.80 -14.10
N LEU A 140 -1.38 4.79 -14.97
CA LEU A 140 -0.13 4.14 -15.36
C LEU A 140 0.82 5.11 -16.09
N ARG A 141 0.28 5.99 -16.94
CA ARG A 141 1.06 7.04 -17.62
C ARG A 141 1.65 8.02 -16.62
N GLN A 142 0.87 8.45 -15.62
CA GLN A 142 1.35 9.32 -14.55
C GLN A 142 2.53 8.67 -13.80
N MET A 143 2.41 7.39 -13.43
CA MET A 143 3.49 6.66 -12.75
C MET A 143 4.75 6.51 -13.61
N ARG A 144 4.61 6.29 -14.93
CA ARG A 144 5.74 6.26 -15.89
C ARG A 144 6.43 7.62 -16.07
N GLN A 145 5.76 8.70 -15.71
CA GLN A 145 6.28 10.07 -15.75
C GLN A 145 6.73 10.58 -14.37
N SER A 146 6.65 9.75 -13.32
CA SER A 146 7.04 10.14 -11.97
C SER A 146 8.52 10.51 -11.89
N GLN A 147 8.83 11.46 -11.00
CA GLN A 147 10.20 11.83 -10.63
C GLN A 147 10.87 10.75 -9.79
N ASN A 148 10.10 9.88 -9.11
CA ASN A 148 10.65 8.74 -8.40
C ASN A 148 11.15 7.69 -9.41
N LEU A 149 12.47 7.52 -9.49
CA LEU A 149 13.12 6.64 -10.47
C LEU A 149 12.68 5.18 -10.34
N LEU A 150 12.51 4.69 -9.11
CA LEU A 150 12.11 3.31 -8.85
C LEU A 150 10.68 3.05 -9.33
N LEU A 151 9.74 3.96 -9.01
CA LEU A 151 8.37 3.84 -9.48
C LEU A 151 8.32 3.88 -11.01
N ARG A 152 9.03 4.82 -11.61
CA ARG A 152 9.11 4.96 -13.06
C ARG A 152 9.63 3.67 -13.69
N GLN A 153 10.68 3.07 -13.14
CA GLN A 153 11.23 1.80 -13.61
C GLN A 153 10.18 0.66 -13.49
N LYS A 154 9.57 0.48 -12.32
CA LYS A 154 8.51 -0.53 -12.10
C LYS A 154 7.35 -0.34 -13.09
N ALA A 155 6.89 0.90 -13.30
CA ALA A 155 5.77 1.23 -14.18
C ALA A 155 6.10 1.10 -15.68
N LEU A 156 7.35 1.33 -16.08
CA LEU A 156 7.81 1.10 -17.47
C LEU A 156 7.95 -0.39 -17.78
N GLN A 157 8.36 -1.20 -16.80
CA GLN A 157 8.49 -2.66 -16.95
C GLN A 157 7.13 -3.38 -16.92
N TYR A 158 6.10 -2.75 -16.37
CA TYR A 158 4.78 -3.34 -16.26
C TYR A 158 3.93 -3.08 -17.52
N ASN A 159 3.47 -4.18 -18.12
CA ASN A 159 2.47 -4.21 -19.17
C ASN A 159 1.17 -4.79 -18.62
N VAL A 160 0.07 -4.03 -18.74
CA VAL A 160 -1.23 -4.47 -18.27
C VAL A 160 -1.74 -5.57 -19.21
N PRO A 161 -2.08 -6.78 -18.71
CA PRO A 161 -2.51 -7.90 -19.54
C PRO A 161 -3.99 -7.79 -19.91
N TRP A 162 -4.41 -6.69 -20.54
CA TRP A 162 -5.77 -6.58 -21.04
C TRP A 162 -6.00 -7.63 -22.12
N LYS A 163 -7.01 -8.48 -21.91
CA LYS A 163 -7.50 -9.33 -22.99
C LYS A 163 -7.96 -8.41 -24.12
N GLN A 164 -7.38 -8.61 -25.30
CA GLN A 164 -7.99 -8.13 -26.53
C GLN A 164 -9.27 -8.94 -26.66
N ASP A 165 -10.42 -8.31 -26.46
CA ASP A 165 -11.71 -8.94 -26.75
C ASP A 165 -11.63 -9.44 -28.20
N GLY A 166 -11.93 -10.73 -28.37
CA GLY A 166 -11.48 -11.51 -29.51
C GLY A 166 -11.76 -10.87 -30.87
N THR A 167 -10.75 -10.94 -31.73
CA THR A 167 -10.97 -11.20 -33.15
C THR A 167 -11.98 -12.33 -33.27
N MET A 168 -13.23 -11.98 -33.56
CA MET A 168 -14.18 -12.89 -34.19
C MET A 168 -13.56 -13.28 -35.53
N ASN A 169 -12.91 -14.44 -35.58
CA ASN A 169 -12.72 -15.13 -36.86
C ASN A 169 -14.10 -15.56 -37.33
N ASN A 170 -14.71 -14.74 -38.17
CA ASN A 170 -15.68 -15.21 -39.14
C ASN A 170 -14.90 -16.05 -40.17
N ASP A 171 -14.75 -17.34 -39.88
CA ASP A 171 -14.46 -18.30 -40.94
C ASP A 171 -15.81 -18.67 -41.57
N ASN A 172 -16.09 -18.00 -42.70
CA ASN A 172 -17.06 -18.41 -43.70
C ASN A 172 -16.65 -19.73 -44.36
#